data_AF-X1G9M0-F1
#
_entry.id   AF-X1G9M0-F1
#
_cell.length_a   1.000
_cell.length_b   1.000
_cell.length_c   1.000
_cell.angle_alpha   90.00
_cell.angle_beta   90.00
_cell.angle_gamma   90.00
#
_symmetry.space_group_name_H-M   'P 1'
#
loop_
_entity.id
_entity.type
_entity.pdbx_description
1 polymer ?
#
loop_
_entity_poly.entity_id
_entity_poly.type
_entity_poly.pdbx_seq_one_letter_code
_entity_poly.pdbx_strand_id
1 'polypeptide(L)'
;IRYILNRLIRQGFDDIVVCVNDSHLSMFKHELRDLDISFSISSKPLGTAGEIFNCRDIIDDDFLIYYADELTDINLKNLVDFHNSKNDGLATLALVNQFPLPVGLINLKGSEVQSIKEKTSINIPFWVGIAVIRKEILEYLNLGDDFARDIFPRILDEGRKIYTKTFETEWIDIGNISRYRYANELAEKGLINS
;
A
#
# COMPACT_ATOMS: atom_id res chain seq x y z
N ILE A 1 -11.32 0.77 -4.76
CA ILE A 1 -10.79 -0.47 -5.37
C ILE A 1 -10.71 -0.45 -6.90
N ARG A 2 -11.81 -0.21 -7.65
CA ARG A 2 -11.79 -0.31 -9.14
C ARG A 2 -10.71 0.56 -9.79
N TYR A 3 -10.56 1.79 -9.30
CA TYR A 3 -9.47 2.69 -9.70
C TYR A 3 -8.09 2.00 -9.60
N ILE A 4 -7.78 1.39 -8.46
CA ILE A 4 -6.51 0.70 -8.21
C ILE A 4 -6.35 -0.50 -9.15
N LEU A 5 -7.39 -1.32 -9.33
CA LEU A 5 -7.35 -2.48 -10.22
C LEU A 5 -7.10 -2.09 -11.68
N ASN A 6 -7.81 -1.07 -12.19
CA ASN A 6 -7.57 -0.55 -13.53
C ASN A 6 -6.12 -0.08 -13.71
N ARG A 7 -5.54 0.52 -12.67
CA ARG A 7 -4.14 0.99 -12.68
C ARG A 7 -3.14 -0.16 -12.66
N LEU A 8 -3.41 -1.24 -11.92
CA LEU A 8 -2.62 -2.46 -11.96
C LEU A 8 -2.65 -3.05 -13.37
N ILE A 9 -3.84 -3.24 -13.95
CA ILE A 9 -4.03 -3.80 -15.30
C ILE A 9 -3.33 -2.94 -16.36
N ARG A 10 -3.48 -1.61 -16.32
CA ARG A 10 -2.81 -0.70 -17.27
C ARG A 10 -1.28 -0.75 -17.17
N GLN A 11 -0.74 -1.14 -16.01
CA GLN A 11 0.70 -1.30 -15.80
C GLN A 11 1.19 -2.72 -16.08
N GLY A 12 0.32 -3.62 -16.55
CA GLY A 12 0.66 -4.97 -17.00
C GLY A 12 0.56 -6.05 -15.93
N PHE A 13 -0.14 -5.79 -14.81
CA PHE A 13 -0.46 -6.82 -13.83
C PHE A 13 -1.79 -7.48 -14.23
N ASP A 14 -1.76 -8.77 -14.54
CA ASP A 14 -2.90 -9.56 -15.02
C ASP A 14 -3.33 -10.69 -14.06
N ASP A 15 -2.43 -11.19 -13.22
CA ASP A 15 -2.78 -12.06 -12.09
C ASP A 15 -3.00 -11.25 -10.80
N ILE A 16 -4.27 -11.02 -10.44
CA ILE A 16 -4.65 -10.18 -9.31
C ILE A 16 -5.57 -10.94 -8.36
N VAL A 17 -5.16 -10.98 -7.08
CA VAL A 17 -5.95 -11.51 -5.97
C VAL A 17 -6.42 -10.37 -5.06
N VAL A 18 -7.73 -10.25 -4.87
CA VAL A 18 -8.32 -9.32 -3.92
C VAL A 18 -8.62 -10.06 -2.61
N CYS A 19 -7.94 -9.67 -1.53
CA CYS A 19 -8.26 -10.14 -0.18
C CYS A 19 -9.50 -9.41 0.35
N VAL A 20 -10.54 -10.16 0.70
CA VAL A 20 -11.85 -9.60 1.04
C VAL A 20 -12.50 -10.36 2.18
N ASN A 21 -13.15 -9.63 3.08
CA ASN A 21 -13.98 -10.25 4.10
C ASN A 21 -15.28 -10.80 3.49
N ASP A 22 -15.71 -11.98 3.96
CA ASP A 22 -16.90 -12.68 3.48
C ASP A 22 -18.17 -11.81 3.44
N SER A 23 -18.36 -10.93 4.42
CA SER A 23 -19.51 -10.02 4.50
C SER A 23 -19.61 -9.03 3.34
N HIS A 24 -18.51 -8.73 2.65
CA HIS A 24 -18.46 -7.81 1.51
C HIS A 24 -18.26 -8.51 0.16
N LEU A 25 -18.08 -9.83 0.14
CA LEU A 25 -17.73 -10.59 -1.05
C LEU A 25 -18.73 -10.41 -2.20
N SER A 26 -20.04 -10.44 -1.91
CA SER A 26 -21.08 -10.32 -2.93
C SER A 26 -21.05 -8.96 -3.63
N MET A 27 -20.83 -7.89 -2.86
CA MET A 27 -20.69 -6.53 -3.37
C MET A 27 -19.48 -6.42 -4.30
N PHE A 28 -18.31 -6.91 -3.89
CA PHE A 28 -17.11 -6.83 -4.72
C PHE A 28 -17.18 -7.74 -5.95
N LYS A 29 -17.76 -8.94 -5.85
CA LYS A 29 -18.02 -9.80 -7.02
C LYS A 29 -18.96 -9.12 -8.02
N HIS A 30 -20.00 -8.44 -7.55
CA HIS A 30 -20.89 -7.71 -8.44
C HIS A 30 -20.19 -6.51 -9.07
N GLU A 31 -19.50 -5.71 -8.27
CA GLU A 31 -18.80 -4.50 -8.71
C GLU A 31 -17.69 -4.84 -9.71
N LEU A 32 -16.96 -5.93 -9.54
CA LEU A 32 -15.75 -6.26 -10.32
C LEU A 32 -15.96 -7.40 -11.33
N ARG A 33 -17.22 -7.74 -11.66
CA ARG A 33 -17.61 -8.88 -12.51
C ARG A 33 -17.06 -8.87 -13.94
N ASP A 34 -16.63 -7.71 -14.41
CA ASP A 34 -16.04 -7.46 -15.74
C ASP A 34 -14.51 -7.57 -15.74
N LEU A 35 -13.89 -7.76 -14.58
CA LEU A 35 -12.45 -7.95 -14.44
C LEU A 35 -12.13 -9.43 -14.19
N ASP A 36 -11.04 -9.90 -14.78
CA ASP A 36 -10.48 -11.22 -14.48
C ASP A 36 -9.63 -11.14 -13.22
N ILE A 37 -10.25 -11.39 -12.07
CA ILE A 37 -9.61 -11.30 -10.76
C ILE A 37 -10.04 -12.45 -9.85
N SER A 38 -9.12 -12.88 -9.00
CA SER A 38 -9.36 -13.88 -7.96
C SER A 38 -9.68 -13.22 -6.62
N PHE A 39 -10.38 -13.95 -5.75
CA PHE A 39 -10.71 -13.47 -4.39
C PHE A 39 -10.17 -14.43 -3.34
N SER A 40 -9.40 -13.90 -2.38
CA SER A 40 -9.06 -14.57 -1.13
C SER A 40 -10.06 -14.14 -0.07
N ILE A 41 -10.70 -15.10 0.61
CA ILE A 41 -11.83 -14.82 1.51
C ILE A 41 -11.39 -15.06 2.96
N SER A 42 -11.62 -14.08 3.82
CA SER A 42 -11.43 -14.19 5.27
C SER A 42 -12.74 -13.93 6.02
N SER A 43 -13.01 -14.67 7.10
CA SER A 43 -14.21 -14.47 7.93
C SER A 43 -14.03 -13.41 9.02
N LYS A 44 -12.77 -13.01 9.27
CA LYS A 44 -12.38 -11.96 10.22
C LYS A 44 -11.11 -11.29 9.72
N PRO A 45 -10.79 -10.05 10.16
CA PRO A 45 -9.51 -9.43 9.83
C PRO A 45 -8.33 -10.28 10.32
N LEU A 46 -7.40 -10.60 9.41
CA LEU A 46 -6.23 -11.43 9.72
C LEU A 46 -4.93 -10.64 9.86
N GLY A 47 -4.98 -9.31 9.77
CA GLY A 47 -3.78 -8.48 9.61
C GLY A 47 -3.27 -8.50 8.17
N THR A 48 -2.48 -7.51 7.77
CA THR A 48 -2.09 -7.33 6.35
C THR A 48 -1.28 -8.51 5.82
N ALA A 49 -0.37 -9.05 6.63
CA ALA A 49 0.41 -10.22 6.28
C ALA A 49 -0.37 -11.52 6.51
N GLY A 50 -1.29 -11.56 7.47
CA GLY A 50 -2.18 -12.70 7.67
C GLY A 50 -3.19 -12.91 6.54
N GLU A 51 -3.62 -11.86 5.85
CA GLU A 51 -4.41 -11.99 4.61
C GLU A 51 -3.60 -12.66 3.49
N ILE A 52 -2.31 -12.33 3.36
CA ILE A 52 -1.40 -13.01 2.43
C ILE A 52 -1.13 -14.44 2.87
N PHE A 53 -0.98 -14.69 4.17
CA PHE A 53 -0.90 -16.05 4.71
C PHE A 53 -2.12 -16.88 4.30
N ASN A 54 -3.33 -16.30 4.31
CA ASN A 54 -4.55 -17.00 3.93
C ASN A 54 -4.58 -17.46 2.46
N CYS A 55 -3.95 -16.71 1.55
CA CYS A 55 -3.85 -17.07 0.12
C CYS A 55 -2.47 -17.55 -0.31
N ARG A 56 -1.57 -17.89 0.61
CA ARG A 56 -0.19 -18.30 0.27
C ARG A 56 -0.11 -19.49 -0.70
N ASP A 57 -1.12 -20.37 -0.66
CA ASP A 57 -1.15 -21.60 -1.48
C ASP A 57 -1.45 -21.33 -2.96
N ILE A 58 -1.85 -20.10 -3.33
CA ILE A 58 -2.05 -19.66 -4.72
C ILE A 58 -0.96 -18.70 -5.21
N ILE A 59 0.05 -18.41 -4.38
CA ILE A 59 1.15 -17.51 -4.73
C ILE A 59 2.32 -18.36 -5.25
N ASP A 60 2.55 -18.32 -6.56
CA ASP A 60 3.57 -19.14 -7.21
C ASP A 60 4.93 -18.44 -7.39
N ASP A 61 4.94 -17.11 -7.47
CA ASP A 61 6.13 -16.30 -7.75
C ASP A 61 6.24 -15.09 -6.80
N ASP A 62 7.26 -14.26 -7.01
CA ASP A 62 7.37 -12.94 -6.40
C ASP A 62 6.14 -12.09 -6.74
N PHE A 63 5.65 -11.30 -5.79
CA PHE A 63 4.35 -10.64 -5.88
C PHE A 63 4.39 -9.19 -5.41
N LEU A 64 3.43 -8.41 -5.88
CA LEU A 64 3.18 -7.05 -5.40
C LEU A 64 2.07 -7.09 -4.35
N ILE A 65 2.30 -6.47 -3.19
CA ILE A 65 1.22 -6.08 -2.29
C ILE A 65 0.85 -4.61 -2.52
N TYR A 66 -0.45 -4.33 -2.48
CA TYR A 66 -0.98 -2.99 -2.67
C TYR A 66 -2.19 -2.81 -1.73
N TYR A 67 -2.09 -1.92 -0.76
CA TYR A 67 -3.19 -1.64 0.16
C TYR A 67 -4.32 -0.89 -0.56
N ALA A 68 -5.53 -1.44 -0.48
CA ALA A 68 -6.67 -1.06 -1.31
C ALA A 68 -7.26 0.34 -1.01
N ASP A 69 -6.74 0.99 0.01
CA ASP A 69 -7.05 2.34 0.48
C ASP A 69 -5.96 3.36 0.13
N GLU A 70 -4.94 2.97 -0.63
CA GLU A 70 -3.85 3.87 -1.01
C GLU A 70 -4.02 4.34 -2.46
N LEU A 71 -4.27 5.64 -2.68
CA LEU A 71 -4.34 6.20 -4.02
C LEU A 71 -3.02 6.89 -4.36
N THR A 72 -2.37 6.47 -5.45
CA THR A 72 -1.11 7.07 -5.87
C THR A 72 -0.80 6.83 -7.35
N ASP A 73 0.09 7.65 -7.91
CA ASP A 73 0.58 7.54 -9.29
C ASP A 73 1.93 6.84 -9.44
N ILE A 74 2.31 6.01 -8.46
CA ILE A 74 3.55 5.23 -8.52
C ILE A 74 3.60 4.36 -9.78
N ASN A 75 4.72 4.47 -10.50
CA ASN A 75 5.08 3.56 -11.57
C ASN A 75 5.56 2.23 -10.95
N LEU A 76 4.66 1.25 -10.92
CA LEU A 76 4.86 -0.05 -10.31
C LEU A 76 5.86 -0.89 -11.11
N LYS A 77 5.93 -0.73 -12.43
CA LYS A 77 6.97 -1.37 -13.24
C LYS A 77 8.37 -0.92 -12.82
N ASN A 78 8.56 0.37 -12.60
CA ASN A 78 9.81 0.92 -12.07
C ASN A 78 10.13 0.40 -10.65
N LEU A 79 9.12 0.07 -9.83
CA LEU A 79 9.32 -0.55 -8.52
C LEU A 79 9.79 -2.00 -8.67
N VAL A 80 9.13 -2.77 -9.54
CA VAL A 80 9.49 -4.16 -9.87
C VAL A 80 10.90 -4.24 -10.47
N ASP A 81 11.22 -3.42 -11.47
CA ASP A 81 12.55 -3.38 -12.10
C ASP A 81 13.65 -3.08 -11.06
N PHE A 82 13.37 -2.18 -10.12
CA PHE A 82 14.29 -1.89 -9.03
C PHE A 82 14.43 -3.06 -8.07
N HIS A 83 13.33 -3.71 -7.68
CA HIS A 83 13.37 -4.90 -6.83
C HIS A 83 14.21 -6.02 -7.47
N ASN A 84 14.00 -6.28 -8.76
CA ASN A 84 14.74 -7.27 -9.54
C ASN A 84 16.24 -6.94 -9.64
N SER A 85 16.63 -5.67 -9.52
CA SER A 85 18.04 -5.27 -9.44
C SER A 85 18.70 -5.57 -8.08
N LYS A 86 17.92 -5.95 -7.07
CA LYS A 86 18.36 -6.24 -5.69
C LYS A 86 18.28 -7.74 -5.40
N ASN A 87 19.31 -8.46 -5.84
CA ASN A 87 19.35 -9.92 -5.80
C ASN A 87 19.26 -10.56 -4.40
N ASP A 88 19.48 -9.80 -3.33
CA ASP A 88 19.56 -10.25 -1.94
C ASP A 88 18.50 -9.62 -1.02
N GLY A 89 17.55 -8.86 -1.58
CA GLY A 89 16.45 -8.23 -0.84
C GLY A 89 15.18 -9.07 -0.86
N LEU A 90 14.55 -9.25 0.31
CA LEU A 90 13.26 -9.94 0.42
C LEU A 90 12.06 -9.07 0.05
N ALA A 91 12.19 -7.76 0.19
CA ALA A 91 11.15 -6.81 -0.17
C ALA A 91 11.75 -5.50 -0.69
N THR A 92 10.96 -4.78 -1.47
CA THR A 92 11.21 -3.38 -1.81
C THR A 92 9.97 -2.55 -1.52
N LEU A 93 10.11 -1.63 -0.57
CA LEU A 93 9.05 -0.74 -0.12
C LEU A 93 8.98 0.51 -0.99
N ALA A 94 7.80 0.86 -1.47
CA ALA A 94 7.57 2.15 -2.09
C ALA A 94 7.43 3.23 -1.02
N LEU A 95 8.13 4.35 -1.20
CA LEU A 95 8.10 5.49 -0.30
C LEU A 95 7.66 6.77 -1.02
N VAL A 96 7.00 7.65 -0.29
CA VAL A 96 6.77 9.04 -0.68
C VAL A 96 7.35 9.95 0.41
N ASN A 97 7.77 11.16 0.03
CA ASN A 97 8.45 12.08 0.95
C ASN A 97 7.56 13.19 1.51
N GLN A 98 6.48 13.55 0.80
CA GLN A 98 5.59 14.64 1.21
C GLN A 98 4.44 14.09 2.04
N PHE A 99 4.61 14.02 3.37
CA PHE A 99 3.56 13.53 4.26
C PHE A 99 2.63 14.67 4.65
N PRO A 100 1.36 14.68 4.21
CA PRO A 100 0.41 15.73 4.56
C PRO A 100 -0.04 15.58 6.01
N LEU A 101 0.14 16.63 6.80
CA LEU A 101 -0.28 16.64 8.20
C LEU A 101 -1.74 17.11 8.32
N PRO A 102 -2.58 16.39 9.07
CA PRO A 102 -3.96 16.81 9.33
C PRO A 102 -4.07 17.92 10.39
N VAL A 103 -2.92 18.42 10.88
CA VAL A 103 -2.81 19.37 11.99
C VAL A 103 -1.84 20.50 11.64
N GLY A 104 -1.98 21.63 12.32
CA GLY A 104 -1.03 22.73 12.23
C GLY A 104 0.32 22.41 12.88
N LEU A 105 1.41 22.82 12.24
CA LEU A 105 2.75 22.81 12.83
C LEU A 105 3.03 24.14 13.53
N ILE A 106 3.45 24.07 14.79
CA ILE A 106 3.87 25.23 15.59
C ILE A 106 5.38 25.17 15.79
N ASN A 107 6.09 26.22 15.37
CA ASN A 107 7.50 26.40 15.68
C ASN A 107 7.63 27.25 16.96
N LEU A 108 8.44 26.78 17.93
CA LEU A 108 8.59 27.40 19.24
C LEU A 108 10.04 27.84 19.49
N LYS A 109 10.21 28.92 20.26
CA LYS A 109 11.47 29.28 20.92
C LYS A 109 11.21 29.36 22.42
N GLY A 110 11.57 28.31 23.15
CA GLY A 110 11.12 28.15 24.55
C GLY A 110 9.59 28.02 24.58
N SER A 111 8.92 28.91 25.30
CA SER A 111 7.44 28.97 25.37
C SER A 111 6.82 29.96 24.38
N GLU A 112 7.61 30.63 23.53
CA GLU A 112 7.14 31.63 22.58
C GLU A 112 6.85 31.02 21.21
N VAL A 113 5.67 31.30 20.64
CA VAL A 113 5.28 30.87 19.29
C VAL A 113 5.98 31.73 18.24
N GLN A 114 6.81 31.11 17.40
CA GLN A 114 7.54 31.78 16.32
C GLN A 114 6.76 31.75 14.99
N SER A 115 6.06 30.65 14.70
CA SER A 115 5.18 30.54 13.53
C SER A 115 4.17 29.40 13.68
N ILE A 116 3.06 29.50 12.95
CA ILE A 116 2.02 28.47 12.82
C ILE A 116 1.80 28.21 11.33
N LYS A 117 1.80 26.94 10.92
CA LYS A 117 1.49 26.51 9.55
C LYS A 117 0.36 25.49 9.56
N GLU A 118 -0.82 25.88 9.11
CA GLU A 118 -1.98 24.99 8.96
C GLU A 118 -1.89 24.16 7.67
N LYS A 119 -2.36 22.89 7.74
CA LYS A 119 -2.46 21.96 6.59
C LYS A 119 -1.20 21.91 5.72
N THR A 120 -0.04 21.73 6.36
CA THR A 120 1.25 21.65 5.69
C THR A 120 1.71 20.19 5.50
N SER A 121 2.84 20.01 4.83
CA SER A 121 3.47 18.70 4.64
C SER A 121 4.87 18.72 5.26
N ILE A 122 5.29 17.58 5.80
CA ILE A 122 6.68 17.38 6.25
C ILE A 122 7.42 16.49 5.26
N ASN A 123 8.68 16.83 5.01
CA ASN A 123 9.55 16.11 4.08
C ASN A 123 10.25 14.96 4.82
N ILE A 124 9.54 13.84 4.98
CA ILE A 124 10.07 12.61 5.59
C ILE A 124 9.66 11.42 4.72
N PRO A 125 10.54 10.43 4.51
CA PRO A 125 10.15 9.22 3.80
C PRO A 125 9.16 8.41 4.63
N PHE A 126 8.02 8.03 4.05
CA PHE A 126 7.07 7.11 4.66
C PHE A 126 6.61 6.06 3.66
N TRP A 127 6.34 4.85 4.17
CA TRP A 127 5.80 3.72 3.43
C TRP A 127 4.33 3.95 3.09
N VAL A 128 3.95 3.62 1.85
CA VAL A 128 2.61 3.91 1.30
C VAL A 128 1.75 2.67 1.07
N GLY A 129 2.01 1.56 1.76
CA GLY A 129 1.20 0.35 1.60
C GLY A 129 1.48 -0.46 0.33
N ILE A 130 2.58 -0.18 -0.39
CA ILE A 130 2.92 -0.83 -1.68
C ILE A 130 4.33 -1.39 -1.67
N ALA A 131 4.48 -2.71 -1.77
CA ALA A 131 5.78 -3.39 -1.87
C ALA A 131 5.80 -4.43 -2.99
N VAL A 132 6.99 -4.64 -3.56
CA VAL A 132 7.31 -5.86 -4.29
C VAL A 132 8.01 -6.80 -3.30
N ILE A 133 7.57 -8.06 -3.26
CA ILE A 133 7.91 -9.05 -2.25
C ILE A 133 8.41 -10.32 -2.94
N ARG A 134 9.50 -10.87 -2.42
CA ARG A 134 9.93 -12.21 -2.79
C ARG A 134 9.07 -13.27 -2.17
N LYS A 135 8.79 -14.34 -2.91
CA LYS A 135 8.03 -15.50 -2.40
C LYS A 135 8.61 -16.07 -1.11
N GLU A 136 9.92 -16.00 -0.93
CA GLU A 136 10.63 -16.39 0.30
C GLU A 136 10.05 -15.75 1.58
N ILE A 137 9.41 -14.57 1.50
CA ILE A 137 8.73 -13.96 2.65
C ILE A 137 7.60 -14.85 3.21
N LEU A 138 6.99 -15.72 2.40
CA LEU A 138 5.90 -16.58 2.84
C LEU A 138 6.31 -17.51 3.99
N GLU A 139 7.59 -17.88 4.10
CA GLU A 139 8.13 -18.72 5.18
C GLU A 139 8.13 -18.00 6.54
N TYR A 140 8.05 -16.67 6.52
CA TYR A 140 8.05 -15.83 7.70
C TYR A 140 6.64 -15.53 8.22
N LEU A 141 5.60 -15.84 7.46
CA LEU A 141 4.24 -15.40 7.76
C LEU A 141 3.56 -16.28 8.82
N ASN A 142 2.89 -15.64 9.78
CA ASN A 142 1.94 -16.27 10.67
C ASN A 142 0.55 -15.64 10.54
N LEU A 143 -0.47 -16.41 10.93
CA LEU A 143 -1.85 -15.89 11.01
C LEU A 143 -1.93 -14.76 12.04
N GLY A 144 -2.45 -13.59 11.66
CA GLY A 144 -2.54 -12.41 12.52
C GLY A 144 -1.42 -11.39 12.33
N ASP A 145 -0.35 -11.74 11.61
CA ASP A 145 0.77 -10.83 11.38
C ASP A 145 0.37 -9.63 10.49
N ASP A 146 1.05 -8.51 10.74
CA ASP A 146 1.06 -7.33 9.88
C ASP A 146 2.45 -7.11 9.26
N PHE A 147 2.51 -6.67 8.01
CA PHE A 147 3.78 -6.47 7.32
C PHE A 147 4.68 -5.46 8.00
N ALA A 148 4.15 -4.28 8.33
CA ALA A 148 4.95 -3.19 8.87
C ALA A 148 5.29 -3.40 10.34
N ARG A 149 4.35 -3.97 11.11
CA ARG A 149 4.53 -4.19 12.54
C ARG A 149 5.31 -5.45 12.88
N ASP A 150 5.11 -6.54 12.13
CA ASP A 150 5.57 -7.87 12.53
C ASP A 150 6.59 -8.45 11.53
N ILE A 151 6.27 -8.49 10.23
CA ILE A 151 7.11 -9.18 9.23
C ILE A 151 8.40 -8.43 8.91
N PHE A 152 8.31 -7.14 8.56
CA PHE A 152 9.49 -6.36 8.19
C PHE A 152 10.51 -6.26 9.34
N PRO A 153 10.12 -5.99 10.60
CA PRO A 153 11.05 -6.06 11.72
C PRO A 153 11.69 -7.44 11.88
N ARG A 154 10.90 -8.53 11.82
CA ARG A 154 11.38 -9.90 11.97
C ARG A 154 12.46 -10.26 10.95
N ILE A 155 12.26 -9.96 9.68
CA ILE A 155 13.27 -10.28 8.65
C ILE A 155 14.52 -9.40 8.77
N LEU A 156 14.38 -8.15 9.24
CA LEU A 156 15.52 -7.28 9.51
C LEU A 156 16.35 -7.79 10.69
N ASP A 157 15.71 -8.28 11.76
CA ASP A 157 16.37 -8.86 12.93
C ASP A 157 17.16 -10.13 12.59
N GLU A 158 16.71 -10.88 11.58
CA GLU A 158 17.44 -12.04 11.02
C GLU A 158 18.55 -11.66 10.03
N GLY A 159 18.80 -10.36 9.82
CA GLY A 159 19.84 -9.87 8.90
C GLY A 159 19.48 -9.98 7.42
N ARG A 160 18.20 -10.24 7.08
CA ARG A 160 17.71 -10.15 5.70
C ARG A 160 17.54 -8.68 5.32
N LYS A 161 17.58 -8.41 4.02
CA LYS A 161 17.55 -7.04 3.49
C LYS A 161 16.15 -6.67 3.00
N ILE A 162 15.75 -5.46 3.32
CA ILE A 162 14.62 -4.77 2.71
C ILE A 162 15.19 -3.53 2.03
N TYR A 163 14.79 -3.30 0.79
CA TYR A 163 15.15 -2.09 0.06
C TYR A 163 13.97 -1.12 0.01
N THR A 164 14.25 0.12 -0.35
CA THR A 164 13.24 1.13 -0.55
C THR A 164 13.45 1.83 -1.87
N LYS A 165 12.36 2.32 -2.47
CA LYS A 165 12.39 3.22 -3.62
C LYS A 165 11.44 4.37 -3.39
N THR A 166 11.97 5.58 -3.44
CA THR A 166 11.20 6.81 -3.25
C THR A 166 10.63 7.31 -4.57
N PHE A 167 9.39 7.76 -4.53
CA PHE A 167 8.67 8.35 -5.65
C PHE A 167 8.23 9.77 -5.32
N GLU A 168 8.38 10.67 -6.29
CA GLU A 168 7.84 12.02 -6.24
C GLU A 168 6.46 12.03 -6.90
N THR A 169 5.45 11.70 -6.11
CA THR A 169 4.07 11.58 -6.59
C THR A 169 3.09 11.94 -5.46
N GLU A 170 1.86 12.27 -5.83
CA GLU A 170 0.80 12.41 -4.86
C GLU A 170 0.42 11.05 -4.28
N TRP A 171 0.10 11.09 -2.99
CA TRP A 171 -0.36 9.93 -2.23
C TRP A 171 -1.51 10.36 -1.34
N ILE A 172 -2.60 9.59 -1.40
CA ILE A 172 -3.82 9.85 -0.66
C ILE A 172 -4.29 8.53 -0.05
N ASP A 173 -4.13 8.40 1.26
CA ASP A 173 -4.77 7.31 2.00
C ASP A 173 -6.25 7.64 2.20
N ILE A 174 -7.14 6.81 1.69
CA ILE A 174 -8.60 6.97 1.79
C ILE A 174 -9.23 6.12 2.89
N GLY A 175 -8.41 5.51 3.76
CA GLY A 175 -8.86 4.76 4.94
C GLY A 175 -9.50 5.66 6.01
N ASN A 176 -9.27 6.98 5.93
CA ASN A 176 -9.92 7.99 6.77
C ASN A 176 -11.06 8.71 6.03
N ILE A 177 -12.24 8.83 6.66
CA ILE A 177 -13.43 9.49 6.08
C ILE A 177 -13.16 10.92 5.54
N SER A 178 -12.28 11.67 6.19
CA SER A 178 -11.91 13.03 5.78
C SER A 178 -11.09 13.01 4.49
N ARG A 179 -10.20 12.01 4.35
CA ARG A 179 -9.39 11.82 3.15
C ARG A 179 -10.18 11.18 2.00
N TYR A 180 -11.14 10.30 2.30
CA TYR A 180 -12.10 9.81 1.31
C TYR A 180 -12.89 10.95 0.66
N ARG A 181 -13.39 11.92 1.44
CA ARG A 181 -14.07 13.10 0.90
C ARG A 181 -13.15 13.94 0.02
N TYR A 182 -11.91 14.16 0.44
CA TYR A 182 -10.92 14.86 -0.37
C TYR A 182 -10.63 14.15 -1.70
N ALA A 183 -10.49 12.82 -1.69
CA ALA A 183 -10.31 12.04 -2.90
C ALA A 183 -11.51 12.16 -3.86
N ASN A 184 -12.75 12.18 -3.35
CA ASN A 184 -13.93 12.42 -4.16
C ASN A 184 -13.94 13.81 -4.79
N GLU A 185 -13.55 14.86 -4.06
CA GLU A 185 -13.45 16.21 -4.62
C GLU A 185 -12.41 16.30 -5.75
N LEU A 186 -11.30 15.56 -5.64
CA LEU A 186 -10.29 15.50 -6.70
C LEU A 186 -10.79 14.74 -7.94
N ALA A 187 -11.52 13.65 -7.74
CA ALA A 187 -12.16 12.90 -8.82
C ALA A 187 -13.22 13.73 -9.56
N GLU A 188 -14.07 14.47 -8.83
CA GLU A 188 -15.04 15.41 -9.41
C GLU A 188 -14.38 16.51 -10.24
N LYS A 189 -13.17 16.93 -9.86
CA LYS A 189 -12.35 17.91 -10.59
C LYS A 189 -11.57 17.30 -11.75
N GLY A 190 -11.67 15.98 -12.00
CA GLY A 190 -10.93 15.28 -13.05
C GLY A 190 -9.42 15.19 -12.79
N LEU A 191 -8.98 15.42 -11.54
CA LEU A 191 -7.58 15.30 -11.13
C LEU A 191 -7.21 13.85 -10.77
N ILE A 192 -8.22 13.00 -10.56
CA ILE A 192 -8.08 11.55 -10.44
C ILE A 192 -9.01 10.93 -11.50
N ASN A 193 -8.43 10.31 -12.54
CA ASN A 193 -9.18 9.72 -13.66
C ASN A 193 -8.98 8.20 -13.72
N SER A 194 -10.07 7.45 -13.94
CA SER A 194 -10.13 5.99 -13.95
C SER A 194 -9.59 5.30 -15.21
#